data_AF-A0A7V0IW84-F1
#
_entry.id   AF-A0A7V0IW84-F1
#
_cell.length_a   1.000
_cell.length_b   1.000
_cell.length_c   1.000
_cell.angle_alpha   90.00
_cell.angle_beta   90.00
_cell.angle_gamma   90.00
#
_symmetry.space_group_name_H-M   'P 1'
#
loop_
_entity.id
_entity.type
_entity.pdbx_description
1 polymer ?
#
loop_
_entity_poly.entity_id
_entity_poly.type
_entity_poly.pdbx_seq_one_letter_code
_entity_poly.pdbx_strand_id
1 'polypeptide(L)'
;MSRPDTVFRKGNPDKPVVIFIHGLGMDKNFWISPLETKILAKNVPLKIFAATRPRPCSIQKRRKLTFGNIPGKKDNIRAVLQDKGFNLVCWSQRRPVGPISLAVEELDEIVKRVVRVFPDKSIALIGHSRGGLIARKFMEKKMPGIKALITLSTPHAGSSLSRIGEYLSPLSPALKKILPKQTHGAISEVIKNVNDLLQGNALKELLPGSGFFRNLQDSPLKGVKYISFGGKKTKLLTLYRWKIQDNKMYPKPVLTIPDSLIKILPASVCPDELISGKGDFMVTAESSLLPWAERHYNLTANHISITWNRKAIKSITEVLERI
;
A
#
# COMPACT_ATOMS: atom_id res chain seq x y z
N MET A 1 -9.12 3.76 -27.30
CA MET A 1 -9.22 3.46 -25.85
C MET A 1 -9.46 4.76 -25.08
N SER A 2 -10.26 4.72 -24.01
CA SER A 2 -10.52 5.90 -23.15
C SER A 2 -9.25 6.32 -22.39
N ARG A 3 -9.05 7.63 -22.14
CA ARG A 3 -7.89 8.15 -21.42
C ARG A 3 -7.86 7.67 -19.95
N PRO A 4 -6.68 7.51 -19.32
CA PRO A 4 -6.61 7.17 -17.90
C PRO A 4 -7.21 8.29 -17.06
N ASP A 5 -7.99 7.92 -16.05
CA ASP A 5 -8.59 8.85 -15.10
C ASP A 5 -7.48 9.49 -14.25
N THR A 6 -7.14 10.74 -14.55
CA THR A 6 -5.94 11.41 -14.04
C THR A 6 -6.28 12.76 -13.40
N VAL A 7 -5.66 13.06 -12.26
CA VAL A 7 -5.74 14.35 -11.57
C VAL A 7 -4.37 15.02 -11.63
N PHE A 8 -4.35 16.22 -12.19
CA PHE A 8 -3.20 17.11 -12.21
C PHE A 8 -3.42 18.20 -11.17
N ARG A 9 -2.40 18.49 -10.37
CA ARG A 9 -2.37 19.66 -9.49
C ARG A 9 -1.09 20.43 -9.74
N LYS A 10 -1.24 21.67 -10.20
CA LYS A 10 -0.13 22.61 -10.32
C LYS A 10 0.22 23.14 -8.94
N GLY A 11 1.51 23.16 -8.65
CA GLY A 11 2.11 23.80 -7.48
C GLY A 11 3.01 24.94 -7.94
N ASN A 12 4.11 25.14 -7.23
CA ASN A 12 5.10 26.16 -7.56
C ASN A 12 5.85 25.79 -8.85
N PRO A 13 6.15 26.78 -9.72
CA PRO A 13 6.92 26.55 -10.93
C PRO A 13 8.28 25.90 -10.66
N ASP A 14 8.98 26.26 -9.58
CA ASP A 14 10.34 25.77 -9.31
C ASP A 14 10.38 24.35 -8.73
N LYS A 15 9.23 23.72 -8.50
CA LYS A 15 9.16 22.36 -7.93
C LYS A 15 9.05 21.30 -9.02
N PRO A 16 9.65 20.12 -8.82
CA PRO A 16 9.50 19.00 -9.74
C PRO A 16 8.06 18.48 -9.79
N VAL A 17 7.77 17.67 -10.81
CA VAL A 17 6.49 16.96 -10.94
C VAL A 17 6.60 15.59 -10.30
N VAL A 18 5.71 15.30 -9.36
CA VAL A 18 5.64 14.02 -8.65
C VAL A 18 4.48 13.20 -9.20
N ILE A 19 4.80 12.05 -9.77
CA ILE A 19 3.86 11.10 -10.36
C ILE A 19 3.65 9.94 -9.39
N PHE A 20 2.43 9.78 -8.87
CA PHE A 20 2.08 8.76 -7.87
C PHE A 20 1.43 7.53 -8.50
N ILE A 21 1.98 6.36 -8.20
CA ILE A 21 1.64 5.08 -8.82
C ILE A 21 1.11 4.14 -7.73
N HIS A 22 -0.19 3.87 -7.76
CA HIS A 22 -0.83 3.01 -6.75
C HIS A 22 -0.61 1.51 -7.01
N GLY A 23 -0.86 0.70 -5.97
CA GLY A 23 -0.76 -0.75 -6.03
C GLY A 23 -1.94 -1.47 -6.70
N LEU A 24 -1.93 -2.79 -6.60
CA LEU A 24 -2.95 -3.69 -7.13
C LEU A 24 -4.34 -3.43 -6.51
N GLY A 25 -5.38 -3.40 -7.35
CA GLY A 25 -6.77 -3.30 -6.92
C GLY A 25 -7.15 -1.97 -6.25
N MET A 26 -6.33 -0.93 -6.46
CA MET A 26 -6.54 0.43 -5.95
C MET A 26 -6.85 1.42 -7.10
N ASP A 27 -7.06 2.69 -6.75
CA ASP A 27 -7.23 3.79 -7.69
C ASP A 27 -6.46 5.05 -7.22
N LYS A 28 -6.58 6.17 -7.96
CA LYS A 28 -5.91 7.43 -7.61
C LYS A 28 -6.23 7.94 -6.21
N ASN A 29 -7.39 7.59 -5.64
CA ASN A 29 -7.82 8.08 -4.34
C ASN A 29 -6.98 7.51 -3.20
N PHE A 30 -6.24 6.42 -3.44
CA PHE A 30 -5.23 5.92 -2.50
C PHE A 30 -4.23 7.03 -2.11
N TRP A 31 -3.91 7.91 -3.06
CA TRP A 31 -3.03 9.06 -2.84
C TRP A 31 -3.79 10.34 -2.48
N ILE A 32 -4.96 10.59 -3.10
CA ILE A 32 -5.70 11.86 -2.92
C ILE A 32 -6.45 11.88 -1.58
N SER A 33 -7.10 10.78 -1.23
CA SER A 33 -8.00 10.67 -0.08
C SER A 33 -8.02 9.22 0.42
N PRO A 34 -6.91 8.73 1.02
CA PRO A 34 -6.76 7.31 1.35
C PRO A 34 -7.86 6.78 2.27
N LEU A 35 -8.44 7.62 3.14
CA LEU A 35 -9.50 7.20 4.05
C LEU A 35 -10.85 7.00 3.34
N GLU A 36 -11.06 7.63 2.18
CA GLU A 36 -12.25 7.47 1.34
C GLU A 36 -12.08 6.38 0.27
N THR A 37 -10.84 5.91 0.06
CA THR A 37 -10.57 4.78 -0.82
C THR A 37 -11.13 3.48 -0.29
N LYS A 38 -11.58 2.65 -1.23
CA LYS A 38 -11.86 1.25 -1.01
C LYS A 38 -10.83 0.41 -1.77
N ILE A 39 -10.28 -0.62 -1.12
CA ILE A 39 -9.36 -1.59 -1.71
C ILE A 39 -10.12 -2.87 -2.07
N LEU A 40 -9.43 -3.81 -2.74
CA LEU A 40 -9.98 -5.10 -3.18
C LEU A 40 -11.21 -4.90 -4.08
N ALA A 41 -11.01 -4.30 -5.25
CA ALA A 41 -12.09 -4.02 -6.20
C ALA A 41 -13.25 -3.17 -5.63
N LYS A 42 -12.91 -2.23 -4.74
CA LYS A 42 -13.82 -1.29 -4.08
C LYS A 42 -14.74 -1.88 -3.01
N ASN A 43 -14.39 -3.03 -2.44
CA ASN A 43 -15.25 -3.68 -1.43
C ASN A 43 -14.83 -3.40 0.01
N VAL A 44 -13.57 -3.07 0.28
CA VAL A 44 -13.08 -2.88 1.67
C VAL A 44 -12.61 -1.44 1.91
N PRO A 45 -13.25 -0.68 2.82
CA PRO A 45 -12.80 0.67 3.16
C PRO A 45 -11.39 0.69 3.76
N LEU A 46 -10.46 1.43 3.14
CA LEU A 46 -9.06 1.48 3.56
C LEU A 46 -8.88 2.11 4.95
N LYS A 47 -9.81 2.99 5.36
CA LYS A 47 -9.81 3.64 6.67
C LYS A 47 -9.82 2.68 7.86
N ILE A 48 -10.26 1.43 7.68
CA ILE A 48 -10.20 0.40 8.72
C ILE A 48 -8.75 0.06 9.06
N PHE A 49 -7.83 0.08 8.08
CA PHE A 49 -6.40 -0.17 8.29
C PHE A 49 -5.65 1.03 8.89
N ALA A 50 -6.30 2.20 8.94
CA ALA A 50 -5.83 3.38 9.66
C ALA A 50 -6.34 3.43 11.10
N ALA A 51 -7.19 2.48 11.52
CA ALA A 51 -7.80 2.49 12.83
C ALA A 51 -6.77 2.33 13.95
N THR A 52 -6.95 3.11 15.03
CA THR A 52 -6.11 3.06 16.23
C THR A 52 -6.86 2.38 17.38
N ARG A 53 -6.12 1.92 18.40
CA ARG A 53 -6.75 1.34 19.59
C ARG A 53 -7.68 2.38 20.23
N PRO A 54 -8.97 2.04 20.51
CA PRO A 54 -9.85 2.95 21.22
C PRO A 54 -9.34 3.22 22.64
N ARG A 55 -9.67 4.39 23.19
CA ARG A 55 -9.43 4.69 24.61
C ARG A 55 -10.61 4.18 25.46
N PRO A 56 -10.37 3.80 26.74
CA PRO A 56 -11.47 3.55 27.66
C PRO A 56 -12.43 4.74 27.73
N CYS A 57 -13.72 4.48 27.93
CA CYS A 57 -14.72 5.54 28.01
C CYS A 57 -15.87 5.19 28.95
N SER A 58 -16.48 6.20 29.56
CA SER A 58 -17.61 6.03 30.48
C SER A 58 -18.96 5.94 29.75
N ILE A 59 -19.01 6.36 28.47
CA ILE A 59 -20.24 6.35 27.67
C ILE A 59 -20.48 4.94 27.12
N GLN A 60 -21.64 4.38 27.44
CA GLN A 60 -22.04 3.09 26.92
C GLN A 60 -22.15 3.14 25.39
N LYS A 61 -21.37 2.32 24.68
CA LYS A 61 -21.41 2.26 23.21
C LYS A 61 -22.57 1.38 22.80
N ARG A 62 -23.44 1.90 21.91
CA ARG A 62 -24.50 1.11 21.26
C ARG A 62 -23.98 -0.14 20.57
N ARG A 63 -22.76 -0.10 20.00
CA ARG A 63 -22.09 -1.25 19.38
C ARG A 63 -21.05 -1.83 20.33
N LYS A 64 -21.18 -3.12 20.66
CA LYS A 64 -20.23 -3.86 21.52
C LYS A 64 -18.91 -4.19 20.82
N LEU A 65 -18.84 -4.10 19.49
CA LEU A 65 -17.64 -4.36 18.68
C LEU A 65 -17.19 -3.13 17.89
N THR A 66 -15.88 -2.98 17.69
CA THR A 66 -15.28 -1.93 16.85
C THR A 66 -13.93 -2.36 16.28
N PHE A 67 -13.55 -1.86 15.10
CA PHE A 67 -12.20 -2.03 14.54
C PHE A 67 -11.18 -1.01 15.09
N GLY A 68 -11.64 -0.09 15.94
CA GLY A 68 -10.81 0.95 16.50
C GLY A 68 -11.40 2.34 16.33
N ASN A 69 -10.59 3.34 16.65
CA ASN A 69 -10.87 4.73 16.32
C ASN A 69 -10.30 5.02 14.94
N ILE A 70 -11.19 5.22 13.97
CA ILE A 70 -10.83 5.65 12.62
C ILE A 70 -10.49 7.14 12.68
N PRO A 71 -9.30 7.57 12.24
CA PRO A 71 -8.96 8.99 12.21
C PRO A 71 -9.85 9.74 11.20
N GLY A 72 -10.24 10.97 11.51
CA GLY A 72 -11.03 11.81 10.60
C GLY A 72 -10.23 12.35 9.40
N LYS A 73 -8.92 12.54 9.59
CA LYS A 73 -7.97 12.92 8.53
C LYS A 73 -6.64 12.22 8.78
N LYS A 74 -5.91 11.91 7.71
CA LYS A 74 -4.53 11.43 7.79
C LYS A 74 -3.71 12.06 6.69
N ASP A 75 -2.79 12.94 7.06
CA ASP A 75 -1.85 13.51 6.10
C ASP A 75 -0.87 12.40 5.65
N ASN A 76 -0.96 12.08 4.36
CA ASN A 76 -0.07 11.14 3.68
C ASN A 76 1.03 11.91 2.92
N ILE A 77 1.95 11.18 2.30
CA ILE A 77 3.04 11.76 1.49
C ILE A 77 2.51 12.77 0.48
N ARG A 78 1.44 12.43 -0.24
CA ARG A 78 0.87 13.31 -1.27
C ARG A 78 0.34 14.62 -0.67
N ALA A 79 -0.37 14.56 0.46
CA ALA A 79 -0.90 15.75 1.12
C ALA A 79 0.23 16.68 1.60
N VAL A 80 1.30 16.13 2.18
CA VAL A 80 2.43 16.95 2.64
C VAL A 80 3.19 17.59 1.46
N LEU A 81 3.40 16.86 0.36
CA LEU A 81 4.03 17.41 -0.84
C LEU A 81 3.14 18.48 -1.50
N GLN A 82 1.83 18.30 -1.44
CA GLN A 82 0.88 19.31 -1.89
C GLN A 82 1.01 20.61 -1.10
N ASP A 83 1.05 20.53 0.22
CA ASP A 83 1.16 21.69 1.11
C ASP A 83 2.51 22.40 0.96
N LYS A 84 3.55 21.67 0.52
CA LYS A 84 4.86 22.20 0.12
C LYS A 84 4.93 22.73 -1.32
N GLY A 85 3.80 22.77 -2.03
CA GLY A 85 3.72 23.36 -3.36
C GLY A 85 4.34 22.51 -4.47
N PHE A 86 4.49 21.20 -4.32
CA PHE A 86 4.94 20.35 -5.43
C PHE A 86 3.86 20.23 -6.52
N ASN A 87 4.30 20.03 -7.77
CA ASN A 87 3.42 19.65 -8.87
C ASN A 87 3.08 18.17 -8.73
N LEU A 88 1.79 17.80 -8.73
CA LEU A 88 1.37 16.43 -8.41
C LEU A 88 0.49 15.83 -9.51
N VAL A 89 0.74 14.57 -9.80
CA VAL A 89 -0.07 13.78 -10.73
C VAL A 89 -0.42 12.44 -10.09
N CYS A 90 -1.71 12.13 -10.05
CA CYS A 90 -2.23 10.84 -9.64
C CYS A 90 -3.16 10.31 -10.73
N TRP A 91 -3.17 9.01 -10.99
CA TRP A 91 -4.11 8.39 -11.92
C TRP A 91 -4.65 7.07 -11.39
N SER A 92 -5.81 6.68 -11.92
CA SER A 92 -6.38 5.36 -11.74
C SER A 92 -6.00 4.50 -12.94
N GLN A 93 -5.39 3.35 -12.68
CA GLN A 93 -5.09 2.38 -13.73
C GLN A 93 -6.40 1.91 -14.39
N ARG A 94 -6.46 1.77 -15.73
CA ARG A 94 -7.68 1.32 -16.42
C ARG A 94 -8.08 -0.09 -16.01
N ARG A 95 -7.07 -0.94 -15.76
CA ARG A 95 -7.23 -2.30 -15.23
C ARG A 95 -6.46 -2.44 -13.91
N PRO A 96 -7.03 -2.03 -12.76
CA PRO A 96 -6.36 -2.11 -11.47
C PRO A 96 -5.90 -3.52 -11.07
N VAL A 97 -6.52 -4.57 -11.62
CA VAL A 97 -6.17 -5.99 -11.45
C VAL A 97 -5.69 -6.64 -12.75
N GLY A 98 -5.29 -5.82 -13.73
CA GLY A 98 -4.71 -6.29 -14.99
C GLY A 98 -3.19 -6.46 -14.91
N PRO A 99 -2.58 -6.90 -16.03
CA PRO A 99 -1.14 -7.11 -16.12
C PRO A 99 -0.35 -5.81 -15.97
N ILE A 100 0.88 -5.91 -15.45
CA ILE A 100 1.78 -4.76 -15.24
C ILE A 100 2.08 -4.02 -16.56
N SER A 101 2.19 -4.75 -17.68
CA SER A 101 2.49 -4.16 -18.99
C SER A 101 1.49 -3.07 -19.42
N LEU A 102 0.20 -3.27 -19.22
CA LEU A 102 -0.83 -2.27 -19.55
C LEU A 102 -0.69 -1.02 -18.67
N ALA A 103 -0.33 -1.19 -17.40
CA ALA A 103 -0.09 -0.05 -16.51
C ALA A 103 1.21 0.71 -16.87
N VAL A 104 2.20 0.04 -17.47
CA VAL A 104 3.42 0.67 -18.00
C VAL A 104 3.10 1.49 -19.26
N GLU A 105 2.24 1.00 -20.14
CA GLU A 105 1.73 1.76 -21.30
C GLU A 105 0.95 3.00 -20.84
N GLU A 106 0.10 2.86 -19.82
CA GLU A 106 -0.61 3.99 -19.22
C GLU A 106 0.35 5.02 -18.60
N LEU A 107 1.41 4.56 -17.92
CA LEU A 107 2.44 5.45 -17.38
C LEU A 107 3.18 6.21 -18.49
N ASP A 108 3.43 5.58 -19.64
CA ASP A 108 4.01 6.23 -20.82
C ASP A 108 3.10 7.36 -21.35
N GLU A 109 1.80 7.11 -21.47
CA GLU A 109 0.81 8.14 -21.84
C GLU A 109 0.81 9.31 -20.84
N ILE A 110 0.93 9.01 -19.55
CA ILE A 110 0.92 10.00 -18.46
C ILE A 110 2.19 10.84 -18.47
N VAL A 111 3.36 10.23 -18.61
CA VAL A 111 4.64 10.97 -18.67
C VAL A 111 4.67 11.89 -19.89
N LYS A 112 4.24 11.42 -21.08
CA LYS A 112 4.11 12.28 -22.28
C LYS A 112 3.17 13.45 -22.06
N ARG A 113 2.13 13.28 -21.24
CA ARG A 113 1.19 14.33 -20.89
C ARG A 113 1.76 15.27 -19.83
N VAL A 114 2.55 14.76 -18.87
CA VAL A 114 3.29 15.56 -17.90
C VAL A 114 4.26 16.49 -18.58
N VAL A 115 5.07 16.01 -19.53
CA VAL A 115 6.02 16.84 -20.28
C VAL A 115 5.33 17.99 -21.02
N ARG A 116 4.12 17.78 -21.54
CA ARG A 116 3.33 18.84 -22.18
C ARG A 116 2.73 19.85 -21.20
N VAL A 117 2.29 19.40 -20.02
CA VAL A 117 1.65 20.26 -19.02
C VAL A 117 2.68 21.03 -18.17
N PHE A 118 3.86 20.43 -17.99
CA PHE A 118 4.96 20.92 -17.17
C PHE A 118 6.27 20.83 -17.99
N PRO A 119 6.43 21.67 -19.03
CA PRO A 119 7.66 21.68 -19.82
C PRO A 119 8.88 21.94 -18.93
N ASP A 120 9.98 21.28 -19.26
CA ASP A 120 11.31 21.44 -18.63
C ASP A 120 11.38 21.15 -17.12
N LYS A 121 10.38 20.46 -16.56
CA LYS A 121 10.39 20.05 -15.14
C LYS A 121 10.97 18.66 -14.93
N SER A 122 11.83 18.55 -13.91
CA SER A 122 12.25 17.27 -13.34
C SER A 122 11.03 16.44 -12.92
N ILE A 123 11.05 15.14 -13.19
CA ILE A 123 9.99 14.19 -12.84
C ILE A 123 10.48 13.26 -11.72
N ALA A 124 9.65 13.02 -10.72
CA ALA A 124 9.85 11.99 -9.71
C ALA A 124 8.71 10.97 -9.74
N LEU A 125 9.06 9.69 -9.72
CA LEU A 125 8.10 8.59 -9.64
C LEU A 125 8.01 8.09 -8.20
N ILE A 126 6.80 8.02 -7.64
CA ILE A 126 6.53 7.41 -6.33
C ILE A 126 5.58 6.23 -6.50
N GLY A 127 6.13 5.02 -6.40
CA GLY A 127 5.36 3.79 -6.52
C GLY A 127 5.10 3.13 -5.16
N HIS A 128 3.86 2.71 -4.93
CA HIS A 128 3.49 1.88 -3.78
C HIS A 128 3.17 0.45 -4.23
N SER A 129 3.65 -0.56 -3.50
CA SER A 129 3.36 -1.97 -3.79
C SER A 129 3.71 -2.30 -5.26
N ARG A 130 2.79 -2.92 -6.01
CA ARG A 130 2.91 -3.12 -7.47
C ARG A 130 3.26 -1.85 -8.25
N GLY A 131 2.82 -0.68 -7.80
CA GLY A 131 3.12 0.60 -8.43
C GLY A 131 4.62 0.87 -8.60
N GLY A 132 5.46 0.40 -7.66
CA GLY A 132 6.91 0.50 -7.82
C GLY A 132 7.48 -0.44 -8.89
N LEU A 133 6.86 -1.60 -9.12
CA LEU A 133 7.26 -2.50 -10.23
C LEU A 133 6.86 -1.94 -11.59
N ILE A 134 5.68 -1.30 -11.68
CA ILE A 134 5.26 -0.54 -12.86
C ILE A 134 6.29 0.55 -13.16
N ALA A 135 6.70 1.30 -12.14
CA ALA A 135 7.72 2.34 -12.27
C ALA A 135 9.06 1.76 -12.77
N ARG A 136 9.55 0.68 -12.17
CA ARG A 136 10.78 0.00 -12.57
C ARG A 136 10.76 -0.45 -14.03
N LYS A 137 9.68 -1.14 -14.43
CA LYS A 137 9.54 -1.61 -15.82
C LYS A 137 9.47 -0.45 -16.79
N PHE A 138 8.83 0.65 -16.41
CA PHE A 138 8.83 1.87 -17.22
C PHE A 138 10.22 2.52 -17.35
N MET A 139 11.05 2.46 -16.30
CA MET A 139 12.41 3.03 -16.33
C MET A 139 13.35 2.36 -17.34
N GLU A 140 13.04 1.15 -17.83
CA GLU A 140 13.78 0.50 -18.92
C GLU A 140 13.78 1.34 -20.22
N LYS A 141 12.77 2.20 -20.40
CA LYS A 141 12.69 3.13 -21.54
C LYS A 141 13.73 4.25 -21.50
N LYS A 142 14.41 4.46 -20.35
CA LYS A 142 15.45 5.49 -20.14
C LYS A 142 15.00 6.90 -20.52
N MET A 143 13.75 7.24 -20.21
CA MET A 143 13.16 8.55 -20.53
C MET A 143 13.93 9.69 -19.84
N PRO A 144 14.30 10.76 -20.58
CA PRO A 144 14.97 11.92 -20.00
C PRO A 144 14.03 12.67 -19.03
N GLY A 145 14.62 13.43 -18.11
CA GLY A 145 13.88 14.30 -17.17
C GLY A 145 13.43 13.60 -15.87
N ILE A 146 13.44 12.27 -15.80
CA ILE A 146 13.21 11.57 -14.54
C ILE A 146 14.45 11.72 -13.65
N LYS A 147 14.26 12.22 -12.43
CA LYS A 147 15.35 12.49 -11.46
C LYS A 147 15.22 11.70 -10.16
N ALA A 148 14.08 11.07 -9.90
CA ALA A 148 13.92 10.19 -8.76
C ALA A 148 12.95 9.02 -9.01
N LEU A 149 13.30 7.85 -8.47
CA LEU A 149 12.42 6.70 -8.28
C LEU A 149 12.36 6.36 -6.78
N ILE A 150 11.15 6.44 -6.24
CA ILE A 150 10.85 6.22 -4.83
C ILE A 150 9.87 5.05 -4.74
N THR A 151 10.22 3.99 -4.02
CA THR A 151 9.34 2.83 -3.83
C THR A 151 8.94 2.62 -2.38
N LEU A 152 7.66 2.32 -2.15
CA LEU A 152 7.05 2.11 -0.84
C LEU A 152 6.44 0.72 -0.80
N SER A 153 6.98 -0.17 0.03
CA SER A 153 6.52 -1.55 0.18
C SER A 153 6.37 -2.29 -1.16
N THR A 154 7.29 -2.04 -2.10
CA THR A 154 7.26 -2.68 -3.43
C THR A 154 7.94 -4.05 -3.36
N PRO A 155 7.31 -5.14 -3.82
CA PRO A 155 7.92 -6.47 -3.78
C PRO A 155 8.96 -6.62 -4.91
N HIS A 156 10.16 -6.07 -4.74
CA HIS A 156 11.22 -6.06 -5.75
C HIS A 156 11.74 -7.45 -6.12
N ALA A 157 11.60 -8.43 -5.22
CA ALA A 157 11.91 -9.84 -5.44
C ALA A 157 10.64 -10.73 -5.47
N GLY A 158 9.48 -10.10 -5.60
CA GLY A 158 8.17 -10.77 -5.49
C GLY A 158 7.68 -10.92 -4.06
N SER A 159 6.47 -11.44 -3.91
CA SER A 159 5.90 -11.81 -2.61
C SER A 159 5.20 -13.15 -2.72
N SER A 160 5.36 -13.94 -1.66
CA SER A 160 4.73 -15.26 -1.50
C SER A 160 3.24 -15.16 -1.15
N LEU A 161 2.66 -13.96 -1.20
CA LEU A 161 1.29 -13.70 -0.77
C LEU A 161 0.19 -14.33 -1.62
N SER A 162 0.49 -14.87 -2.79
CA SER A 162 -0.49 -15.69 -3.54
C SER A 162 -1.07 -16.83 -2.69
N ARG A 163 -0.31 -17.30 -1.68
CA ARG A 163 -0.69 -18.33 -0.72
C ARG A 163 -1.40 -17.79 0.53
N ILE A 164 -1.59 -16.48 0.67
CA ILE A 164 -2.25 -15.93 1.86
C ILE A 164 -3.71 -16.36 1.96
N GLY A 165 -4.36 -16.70 0.86
CA GLY A 165 -5.70 -17.28 0.85
C GLY A 165 -5.70 -18.66 1.48
N GLU A 166 -4.68 -19.47 1.20
CA GLU A 166 -4.43 -20.76 1.83
C GLU A 166 -4.17 -20.58 3.33
N TYR A 167 -3.39 -19.57 3.73
CA TYR A 167 -3.11 -19.25 5.14
C TYR A 167 -4.30 -18.63 5.89
N LEU A 168 -5.18 -17.92 5.18
CA LEU A 168 -6.38 -17.29 5.74
C LEU A 168 -7.58 -18.25 5.75
N SER A 169 -7.57 -19.30 4.93
CA SER A 169 -8.65 -20.29 4.84
C SER A 169 -9.03 -20.94 6.19
N PRO A 170 -8.08 -21.32 7.08
CA PRO A 170 -8.40 -21.96 8.36
C PRO A 170 -9.08 -20.99 9.35
N LEU A 171 -9.14 -19.71 9.01
CA LEU A 171 -9.73 -18.67 9.86
C LEU A 171 -11.21 -18.56 9.73
N SER A 172 -11.78 -18.95 8.58
CA SER A 172 -13.23 -18.83 8.38
C SER A 172 -14.01 -19.56 9.50
N PRO A 173 -13.69 -20.82 9.86
CA PRO A 173 -14.33 -21.50 10.98
C PRO A 173 -14.01 -20.89 12.36
N ALA A 174 -12.75 -20.50 12.61
CA ALA A 174 -12.33 -19.94 13.90
C ALA A 174 -12.97 -18.57 14.19
N LEU A 175 -13.05 -17.71 13.17
CA LEU A 175 -13.70 -16.41 13.23
C LEU A 175 -15.20 -16.54 13.45
N LYS A 176 -15.87 -17.50 12.80
CA LYS A 176 -17.29 -17.77 13.01
C LYS A 176 -17.62 -18.18 14.45
N LYS A 177 -16.72 -18.88 15.15
CA LYS A 177 -16.92 -19.27 16.55
C LYS A 177 -16.78 -18.12 17.55
N ILE A 178 -15.90 -17.15 17.26
CA ILE A 178 -15.55 -16.07 18.19
C ILE A 178 -16.47 -14.85 18.03
N LEU A 179 -17.05 -14.68 16.84
CA LEU A 179 -17.75 -13.47 16.45
C LEU A 179 -19.27 -13.64 16.43
N PRO A 180 -20.05 -12.58 16.73
CA PRO A 180 -21.50 -12.63 16.65
C PRO A 180 -21.95 -13.02 15.24
N LYS A 181 -23.02 -13.83 15.12
CA LYS A 181 -23.55 -14.30 13.83
C LYS A 181 -23.76 -13.17 12.82
N GLN A 182 -24.20 -11.99 13.27
CA GLN A 182 -24.40 -10.82 12.41
C GLN A 182 -23.11 -10.24 11.77
N THR A 183 -21.92 -10.64 12.23
CA THR A 183 -20.63 -10.17 11.69
C THR A 183 -19.96 -11.16 10.74
N HIS A 184 -20.53 -12.37 10.61
CA HIS A 184 -19.96 -13.42 9.76
C HIS A 184 -19.98 -13.04 8.28
N GLY A 185 -21.02 -12.32 7.82
CA GLY A 185 -21.16 -11.87 6.43
C GLY A 185 -20.02 -10.94 6.00
N ALA A 186 -19.76 -9.88 6.76
CA ALA A 186 -18.72 -8.89 6.44
C ALA A 186 -17.30 -9.51 6.40
N ILE A 187 -17.02 -10.49 7.26
CA ILE A 187 -15.71 -11.15 7.30
C ILE A 187 -15.57 -12.17 6.18
N SER A 188 -16.62 -12.95 5.91
CA SER A 188 -16.64 -13.87 4.78
C SER A 188 -16.47 -13.12 3.47
N GLU A 189 -17.06 -11.93 3.35
CA GLU A 189 -16.88 -11.05 2.21
C GLU A 189 -15.44 -10.51 2.11
N VAL A 190 -14.82 -10.06 3.21
CA VAL A 190 -13.40 -9.65 3.21
C VAL A 190 -12.48 -10.81 2.79
N ILE A 191 -12.67 -12.01 3.34
CA ILE A 191 -11.87 -13.20 2.99
C ILE A 191 -12.10 -13.59 1.53
N LYS A 192 -13.35 -13.60 1.06
CA LYS A 192 -13.68 -13.88 -0.33
C LYS A 192 -13.03 -12.85 -1.25
N ASN A 193 -13.13 -11.56 -0.96
CA ASN A 193 -12.50 -10.50 -1.75
C ASN A 193 -10.98 -10.60 -1.77
N VAL A 194 -10.36 -11.02 -0.67
CA VAL A 194 -8.93 -11.34 -0.65
C VAL A 194 -8.68 -12.54 -1.57
N ASN A 195 -9.39 -13.66 -1.43
CA ASN A 195 -9.23 -14.84 -2.29
C ASN A 195 -9.46 -14.56 -3.78
N ASP A 196 -10.50 -13.80 -4.13
CA ASP A 196 -10.81 -13.42 -5.51
C ASP A 196 -9.69 -12.53 -6.07
N LEU A 197 -9.11 -11.64 -5.25
CA LEU A 197 -7.92 -10.92 -5.63
C LEU A 197 -6.75 -11.88 -5.87
N LEU A 198 -6.54 -12.85 -4.96
CA LEU A 198 -5.48 -13.87 -4.98
C LEU A 198 -5.49 -14.79 -6.19
N GLN A 199 -6.67 -15.17 -6.65
CA GLN A 199 -6.84 -16.03 -7.82
C GLN A 199 -6.67 -15.28 -9.15
N GLY A 200 -6.55 -13.96 -9.13
CA GLY A 200 -6.34 -13.14 -10.32
C GLY A 200 -4.96 -13.36 -10.97
N ASN A 201 -4.91 -13.41 -12.30
CA ASN A 201 -3.66 -13.55 -13.06
C ASN A 201 -2.63 -12.43 -12.75
N ALA A 202 -3.06 -11.24 -12.32
CA ALA A 202 -2.16 -10.14 -11.97
C ALA A 202 -1.30 -10.39 -10.73
N LEU A 203 -1.67 -11.33 -9.85
CA LEU A 203 -0.82 -11.71 -8.72
C LEU A 203 0.24 -12.72 -9.08
N LYS A 204 0.05 -13.47 -10.17
CA LYS A 204 1.09 -14.37 -10.69
C LYS A 204 2.34 -13.59 -11.09
N GLU A 205 2.18 -12.36 -11.59
CA GLU A 205 3.31 -11.48 -11.89
C GLU A 205 4.08 -11.03 -10.63
N LEU A 206 3.42 -11.01 -9.47
CA LEU A 206 4.07 -10.63 -8.20
C LEU A 206 4.76 -11.81 -7.51
N LEU A 207 4.66 -13.04 -8.02
CA LEU A 207 5.34 -14.20 -7.44
C LEU A 207 6.86 -14.07 -7.54
N PRO A 208 7.61 -14.53 -6.53
CA PRO A 208 9.06 -14.68 -6.67
C PRO A 208 9.41 -15.49 -7.91
N GLY A 209 10.38 -14.98 -8.69
CA GLY A 209 10.81 -15.62 -9.93
C GLY A 209 9.76 -15.69 -11.04
N SER A 210 8.66 -14.93 -10.96
CA SER A 210 7.66 -14.87 -12.03
C SER A 210 8.26 -14.45 -13.38
N GLY A 211 7.51 -14.66 -14.48
CA GLY A 211 7.92 -14.19 -15.80
C GLY A 211 8.20 -12.68 -15.84
N PHE A 212 7.51 -11.88 -15.01
CA PHE A 212 7.79 -10.46 -14.88
C PHE A 212 9.23 -10.22 -14.39
N PHE A 213 9.64 -10.83 -13.27
CA PHE A 213 10.97 -10.63 -12.71
C PHE A 213 12.09 -11.20 -13.59
N ARG A 214 11.85 -12.34 -14.26
CA ARG A 214 12.82 -12.91 -15.21
C ARG A 214 13.05 -12.00 -16.43
N ASN A 215 12.04 -11.23 -16.81
CA ASN A 215 12.09 -10.32 -17.96
C ASN A 215 12.28 -8.84 -17.56
N LEU A 216 12.53 -8.56 -16.28
CA LEU A 216 12.79 -7.21 -15.79
C LEU A 216 14.27 -6.91 -16.00
N GLN A 217 14.55 -5.96 -16.87
CA GLN A 217 15.90 -5.56 -17.30
C GLN A 217 16.19 -4.13 -16.86
N ASP A 218 15.93 -3.82 -15.61
CA ASP A 218 16.20 -2.50 -15.05
C ASP A 218 17.61 -2.40 -14.44
N SER A 219 18.13 -1.17 -14.39
CA SER A 219 19.44 -0.83 -13.85
C SER A 219 19.41 0.62 -13.34
N PRO A 220 20.32 1.02 -12.44
CA PRO A 220 20.41 2.41 -12.02
C PRO A 220 20.79 3.29 -13.21
N LEU A 221 20.04 4.38 -13.41
CA LEU A 221 20.31 5.39 -14.42
C LEU A 221 21.11 6.54 -13.81
N LYS A 222 22.12 7.01 -14.55
CA LYS A 222 22.96 8.14 -14.13
C LYS A 222 22.10 9.39 -13.90
N GLY A 223 22.29 10.03 -12.74
CA GLY A 223 21.57 11.25 -12.38
C GLY A 223 20.14 11.03 -11.86
N VAL A 224 19.73 9.78 -11.63
CA VAL A 224 18.46 9.44 -10.98
C VAL A 224 18.71 9.01 -9.54
N LYS A 225 17.95 9.59 -8.61
CA LYS A 225 17.96 9.20 -7.19
C LYS A 225 17.05 8.00 -6.95
N TYR A 226 17.58 6.99 -6.26
CA TYR A 226 16.85 5.77 -5.93
C TYR A 226 16.73 5.60 -4.41
N ILE A 227 15.50 5.55 -3.92
CA ILE A 227 15.19 5.36 -2.50
C ILE A 227 14.04 4.36 -2.36
N SER A 228 14.16 3.45 -1.41
CA SER A 228 13.13 2.45 -1.14
C SER A 228 12.77 2.39 0.34
N PHE A 229 11.54 1.96 0.61
CA PHE A 229 11.00 1.85 1.97
C PHE A 229 10.29 0.51 2.15
N GLY A 230 10.62 -0.18 3.23
CA GLY A 230 9.98 -1.41 3.68
C GLY A 230 9.19 -1.22 4.97
N GLY A 231 8.12 -1.97 5.14
CA GLY A 231 7.42 -2.07 6.42
C GLY A 231 7.89 -3.30 7.22
N LYS A 232 7.87 -3.17 8.55
CA LYS A 232 8.20 -4.24 9.51
C LYS A 232 7.06 -4.56 10.48
N LYS A 233 5.89 -3.98 10.27
CA LYS A 233 4.72 -4.21 11.12
C LYS A 233 3.65 -4.93 10.31
N THR A 234 3.28 -6.11 10.73
CA THR A 234 2.33 -6.94 9.98
C THR A 234 0.89 -6.70 10.41
N LYS A 235 0.67 -6.20 11.64
CA LYS A 235 -0.66 -5.84 12.13
C LYS A 235 -1.39 -4.87 11.19
N LEU A 236 -2.43 -5.39 10.54
CA LEU A 236 -3.32 -4.67 9.64
C LEU A 236 -4.53 -4.12 10.36
N LEU A 237 -5.23 -4.95 11.12
CA LEU A 237 -6.47 -4.58 11.80
C LEU A 237 -6.62 -5.33 13.11
N THR A 238 -7.32 -4.69 14.05
CA THR A 238 -7.71 -5.31 15.32
C THR A 238 -9.20 -5.08 15.55
N LEU A 239 -9.93 -6.17 15.79
CA LEU A 239 -11.29 -6.11 16.30
C LEU A 239 -11.26 -6.08 17.82
N TYR A 240 -11.96 -5.11 18.41
CA TYR A 240 -12.12 -4.94 19.84
C TYR A 240 -13.56 -5.22 20.27
N ARG A 241 -13.71 -5.76 21.47
CA ARG A 241 -14.97 -5.87 22.20
C ARG A 241 -14.91 -4.96 23.42
N TRP A 242 -15.91 -4.11 23.56
CA TRP A 242 -16.08 -3.28 24.75
C TRP A 242 -16.58 -4.15 25.91
N LYS A 243 -15.88 -4.07 27.05
CA LYS A 243 -16.27 -4.71 28.31
C LYS A 243 -16.42 -3.64 29.38
N ILE A 244 -17.45 -3.78 30.21
CA ILE A 244 -17.67 -2.93 31.37
C ILE A 244 -16.81 -3.45 32.52
N GLN A 245 -16.01 -2.58 33.13
CA GLN A 245 -15.24 -2.80 34.35
C GLN A 245 -15.23 -1.47 35.13
N ASP A 246 -15.60 -1.48 36.41
CA ASP A 246 -15.61 -0.30 37.29
C ASP A 246 -16.35 0.91 36.68
N ASN A 247 -17.58 0.70 36.19
CA ASN A 247 -18.40 1.70 35.49
C ASN A 247 -17.75 2.37 34.27
N LYS A 248 -16.65 1.81 33.75
CA LYS A 248 -15.97 2.24 32.53
C LYS A 248 -15.98 1.12 31.51
N MET A 249 -15.97 1.49 30.24
CA MET A 249 -15.81 0.53 29.16
C MET A 249 -14.38 0.48 28.65
N TYR A 250 -13.83 -0.72 28.61
CA TYR A 250 -12.48 -1.00 28.12
C TYR A 250 -12.53 -1.80 26.81
N PRO A 251 -11.74 -1.41 25.80
CA PRO A 251 -11.64 -2.16 24.55
C PRO A 251 -10.68 -3.34 24.73
N LYS A 252 -11.21 -4.57 24.75
CA LYS A 252 -10.43 -5.81 24.78
C LYS A 252 -10.25 -6.34 23.35
N PRO A 253 -9.02 -6.55 22.85
CA PRO A 253 -8.81 -7.15 21.53
C PRO A 253 -9.39 -8.57 21.49
N VAL A 254 -10.12 -8.87 20.43
CA VAL A 254 -10.74 -10.19 20.17
C VAL A 254 -10.03 -10.89 19.02
N LEU A 255 -9.68 -10.13 18.00
CA LEU A 255 -8.97 -10.61 16.82
C LEU A 255 -7.96 -9.55 16.38
N THR A 256 -6.74 -9.95 16.08
CA THR A 256 -5.73 -9.10 15.43
C THR A 256 -5.22 -9.81 14.20
N ILE A 257 -5.28 -9.18 13.04
CA ILE A 257 -4.77 -9.77 11.79
C ILE A 257 -3.41 -9.15 11.49
N PRO A 258 -2.36 -9.95 11.22
CA PRO A 258 -2.33 -11.42 11.21
C PRO A 258 -1.99 -12.07 12.56
N ASP A 259 -1.71 -11.31 13.63
CA ASP A 259 -1.14 -11.84 14.88
C ASP A 259 -1.93 -13.02 15.48
N SER A 260 -3.27 -12.97 15.43
CA SER A 260 -4.14 -14.07 15.88
C SER A 260 -4.08 -15.30 14.99
N LEU A 261 -3.73 -15.13 13.71
CA LEU A 261 -3.63 -16.19 12.71
C LEU A 261 -2.32 -16.95 12.87
N ILE A 262 -1.24 -16.22 13.10
CA ILE A 262 0.10 -16.80 13.28
C ILE A 262 0.12 -17.72 14.51
N LYS A 263 -0.68 -17.43 15.54
CA LYS A 263 -0.80 -18.28 16.73
C LYS A 263 -1.36 -19.68 16.47
N ILE A 264 -2.07 -19.89 15.36
CA ILE A 264 -2.65 -21.18 15.00
C ILE A 264 -1.92 -21.87 13.85
N LEU A 265 -0.98 -21.17 13.19
CA LEU A 265 -0.17 -21.74 12.13
C LEU A 265 1.15 -22.27 12.73
N PRO A 266 1.62 -23.46 12.33
CA PRO A 266 2.97 -23.89 12.67
C PRO A 266 4.01 -22.85 12.22
N ALA A 267 5.04 -22.62 13.04
CA ALA A 267 6.06 -21.61 12.72
C ALA A 267 6.76 -21.90 11.37
N SER A 268 6.90 -23.18 11.00
CA SER A 268 7.52 -23.65 9.75
C SER A 268 6.75 -23.27 8.47
N VAL A 269 5.46 -22.92 8.58
CA VAL A 269 4.63 -22.55 7.42
C VAL A 269 4.25 -21.07 7.42
N CYS A 270 4.66 -20.31 8.44
CA CYS A 270 4.35 -18.89 8.52
C CYS A 270 5.29 -18.10 7.59
N PRO A 271 4.78 -17.47 6.51
CA PRO A 271 5.62 -16.70 5.62
C PRO A 271 6.15 -15.44 6.32
N ASP A 272 7.36 -15.04 5.96
CA ASP A 272 8.04 -13.89 6.55
C ASP A 272 7.26 -12.58 6.39
N GLU A 273 6.40 -12.45 5.37
CA GLU A 273 5.49 -11.32 5.20
C GLU A 273 4.55 -11.12 6.40
N LEU A 274 4.16 -12.19 7.09
CA LEU A 274 3.25 -12.15 8.24
C LEU A 274 3.99 -12.01 9.57
N ILE A 275 5.30 -12.24 9.61
CA ILE A 275 6.12 -12.16 10.82
C ILE A 275 6.52 -10.70 11.08
N SER A 276 6.07 -10.15 12.21
CA SER A 276 6.46 -8.81 12.66
C SER A 276 7.98 -8.69 12.79
N GLY A 277 8.56 -7.61 12.26
CA GLY A 277 10.00 -7.42 12.13
C GLY A 277 10.57 -7.89 10.79
N LYS A 278 9.93 -8.86 10.12
CA LYS A 278 10.36 -9.42 8.84
C LYS A 278 9.54 -8.93 7.65
N GLY A 279 8.31 -8.48 7.85
CA GLY A 279 7.46 -7.98 6.77
C GLY A 279 6.39 -6.99 7.21
N ASP A 280 5.56 -6.59 6.25
CA ASP A 280 4.54 -5.55 6.41
C ASP A 280 3.09 -6.05 6.24
N PHE A 281 2.92 -7.37 6.28
CA PHE A 281 1.75 -8.19 5.89
C PHE A 281 1.71 -8.61 4.44
N MET A 282 2.16 -7.79 3.50
CA MET A 282 2.07 -8.10 2.07
C MET A 282 3.42 -8.33 1.40
N VAL A 283 4.49 -7.78 1.97
CA VAL A 283 5.84 -7.82 1.40
C VAL A 283 6.84 -7.98 2.53
N THR A 284 7.88 -8.79 2.30
CA THR A 284 8.98 -8.91 3.25
C THR A 284 9.82 -7.64 3.23
N ALA A 285 10.42 -7.29 4.37
CA ALA A 285 11.38 -6.20 4.48
C ALA A 285 12.52 -6.37 3.47
N GLU A 286 12.99 -7.59 3.28
CA GLU A 286 14.01 -7.93 2.29
C GLU A 286 13.54 -7.68 0.85
N SER A 287 12.37 -8.22 0.46
CA SER A 287 11.83 -8.00 -0.90
C SER A 287 11.49 -6.54 -1.16
N SER A 288 11.27 -5.73 -0.13
CA SER A 288 11.05 -4.29 -0.27
C SER A 288 12.29 -3.47 -0.59
N LEU A 289 13.47 -4.08 -0.56
CA LEU A 289 14.73 -3.45 -0.94
C LEU A 289 14.85 -3.38 -2.46
N LEU A 290 14.87 -2.16 -2.98
CA LEU A 290 15.23 -1.92 -4.38
C LEU A 290 16.75 -2.20 -4.54
N PRO A 291 17.18 -3.15 -5.40
CA PRO A 291 18.56 -3.68 -5.36
C PRO A 291 19.70 -2.65 -5.46
N TRP A 292 19.50 -1.55 -6.17
CA TRP A 292 20.49 -0.46 -6.34
C TRP A 292 20.03 0.86 -5.74
N ALA A 293 19.12 0.83 -4.77
CA ALA A 293 18.76 2.06 -4.06
C ALA A 293 19.97 2.61 -3.30
N GLU A 294 20.21 3.92 -3.43
CA GLU A 294 21.21 4.64 -2.63
C GLU A 294 20.89 4.51 -1.13
N ARG A 295 19.59 4.44 -0.80
CA ARG A 295 19.10 4.31 0.57
C ARG A 295 17.86 3.42 0.63
N HIS A 296 17.83 2.53 1.61
CA HIS A 296 16.66 1.75 1.97
C HIS A 296 16.29 1.98 3.43
N TYR A 297 15.00 2.14 3.72
CA TYR A 297 14.50 2.32 5.08
C TYR A 297 13.50 1.25 5.46
N ASN A 298 13.84 0.50 6.49
CA ASN A 298 12.90 -0.37 7.17
C ASN A 298 12.14 0.41 8.26
N LEU A 299 10.83 0.50 8.12
CA LEU A 299 9.97 1.34 8.95
C LEU A 299 9.02 0.51 9.81
N THR A 300 8.70 1.01 11.00
CA THR A 300 7.62 0.46 11.85
C THR A 300 6.25 0.86 11.30
N ALA A 301 5.94 0.37 10.10
CA ALA A 301 4.69 0.57 9.37
C ALA A 301 4.26 -0.74 8.73
N ASN A 302 2.95 -0.89 8.54
CA ASN A 302 2.38 -1.94 7.70
C ASN A 302 2.26 -1.47 6.25
N HIS A 303 1.86 -2.38 5.37
CA HIS A 303 1.80 -2.15 3.92
C HIS A 303 1.05 -0.87 3.52
N ILE A 304 0.01 -0.49 4.26
CA ILE A 304 -0.80 0.71 3.95
C ILE A 304 -0.24 1.94 4.67
N SER A 305 0.05 1.81 5.96
CA SER A 305 0.45 2.92 6.82
C SER A 305 1.82 3.51 6.52
N ILE A 306 2.61 2.84 5.67
CA ILE A 306 3.87 3.38 5.16
C ILE A 306 3.68 4.72 4.44
N THR A 307 2.52 4.92 3.80
CA THR A 307 2.19 6.14 3.04
C THR A 307 1.95 7.38 3.90
N TRP A 308 1.75 7.21 5.20
CA TRP A 308 1.64 8.30 6.18
C TRP A 308 2.64 8.13 7.34
N ASN A 309 3.73 7.39 7.09
CA ASN A 309 4.83 7.29 8.04
C ASN A 309 5.66 8.59 8.01
N ARG A 310 5.89 9.18 9.19
CA ARG A 310 6.62 10.46 9.32
C ARG A 310 8.03 10.42 8.75
N LYS A 311 8.76 9.31 8.94
CA LYS A 311 10.12 9.15 8.42
C LYS A 311 10.12 9.02 6.89
N ALA A 312 9.17 8.27 6.33
CA ALA A 312 9.00 8.20 4.87
C ALA A 312 8.71 9.57 4.28
N ILE A 313 7.73 10.30 4.82
CA ILE A 313 7.37 11.65 4.38
C ILE A 313 8.59 12.58 4.41
N LYS A 314 9.32 12.61 5.54
CA LYS A 314 10.49 13.47 5.70
C LYS A 314 11.56 13.14 4.65
N SER A 315 11.98 11.88 4.55
CA SER A 315 13.05 11.48 3.64
C SER A 315 12.68 11.65 2.16
N ILE A 316 11.41 11.40 1.79
CA ILE A 316 10.92 11.65 0.43
C ILE A 316 10.98 13.14 0.11
N THR A 317 10.49 13.98 1.03
CA THR A 317 10.50 15.43 0.84
C THR A 317 11.92 15.96 0.66
N GLU A 318 12.86 15.52 1.48
CA GLU A 318 14.28 15.90 1.38
C GLU A 318 14.92 15.52 0.05
N VAL A 319 14.57 14.35 -0.51
CA VAL A 319 15.03 13.94 -1.85
C VAL A 319 14.43 14.84 -2.93
N LEU A 320 13.13 15.09 -2.85
CA LEU A 320 12.42 15.88 -3.85
C LEU A 320 12.76 17.37 -3.82
N GLU A 321 13.20 17.91 -2.68
CA GLU A 321 13.67 19.30 -2.58
C GLU A 321 15.06 19.51 -3.20
N ARG A 322 15.76 18.43 -3.60
CA ARG A 322 17.12 18.46 -4.16
C ARG A 322 17.19 18.15 -5.66
N ILE A 323 16.05 17.96 -6.32
CA ILE A 323 15.94 17.63 -7.76
C ILE A 323 15.11 18.66 -8.51
#